data_AF-A0A8B7D6V9-F1
#
_entry.id   AF-A0A8B7D6V9-F1
#
_cell.length_a   1.000
_cell.length_b   1.000
_cell.length_c   1.000
_cell.angle_alpha   90.00
_cell.angle_beta   90.00
_cell.angle_gamma   90.00
#
_symmetry.space_group_name_H-M   'P 1'
#
loop_
_entity.id
_entity.type
_entity.pdbx_description
1 polymer ?
#
loop_
_entity_poly.entity_id
_entity_poly.type
_entity_poly.pdbx_seq_one_letter_code
_entity_poly.pdbx_strand_id
1 'polypeptide(L)'
;MASASANKRRRAETESGRGGQRNTNTVDYEKYCNLILKVIDEFDTRFCDFKEEKNELDLFSHPFSIKVETVRDEFQMELIELQNNKDLKDAYKDVELLELYKKYMNIEVYTHLCKHAMKYFSLFGSTYICEQFFSRMKHVKSEQRHRLKDEHLTDTLRISSSTIKADIDQLCKNKQCQVSH
;
A
#
# COMPACT_ATOMS: atom_id res chain seq x y z
N MET A 1 58.86 -10.45 52.07
CA MET A 1 58.20 -10.18 53.37
C MET A 1 56.74 -10.57 53.20
N ALA A 2 56.38 -11.82 53.50
CA ALA A 2 55.74 -12.23 54.77
C ALA A 2 54.39 -11.49 54.97
N SER A 3 53.22 -12.12 55.00
CA SER A 3 52.87 -13.36 55.72
C SER A 3 51.58 -14.00 55.20
N ALA A 4 51.50 -15.32 55.38
CA ALA A 4 50.29 -16.13 55.29
C ALA A 4 49.56 -16.22 56.65
N SER A 5 48.23 -16.42 56.65
CA SER A 5 47.44 -17.10 57.68
C SER A 5 46.05 -17.42 57.09
N ALA A 6 45.73 -18.67 56.77
CA ALA A 6 45.30 -19.78 57.64
C ALA A 6 43.81 -19.74 58.03
N ASN A 7 42.99 -20.32 57.14
CA ASN A 7 41.95 -21.35 57.36
C ASN A 7 41.07 -21.32 58.64
N LYS A 8 39.74 -21.23 58.46
CA LYS A 8 38.77 -21.84 59.39
C LYS A 8 37.52 -22.33 58.66
N ARG A 9 37.42 -23.65 58.49
CA ARG A 9 36.20 -24.39 58.10
C ARG A 9 35.19 -24.44 59.25
N ARG A 10 33.89 -24.27 58.96
CA ARG A 10 32.77 -24.94 59.66
C ARG A 10 31.61 -25.23 58.68
N ARG A 11 31.22 -26.51 58.65
CA ARG A 11 29.94 -27.13 58.19
C ARG A 11 28.74 -26.45 58.86
N ALA A 12 27.46 -26.61 58.52
CA ALA A 12 26.62 -27.12 57.41
C ALA A 12 25.16 -26.95 57.93
N GLU A 13 24.17 -26.70 57.06
CA GLU A 13 22.70 -26.81 57.27
C GLU A 13 22.09 -26.06 56.07
N THR A 14 21.53 -26.65 55.01
CA THR A 14 20.33 -27.49 54.84
C THR A 14 19.07 -26.91 55.45
N GLU A 15 18.43 -25.97 54.73
CA GLU A 15 16.97 -25.80 54.81
C GLU A 15 16.35 -25.76 53.40
N SER A 16 15.64 -26.86 53.13
CA SER A 16 14.65 -27.02 52.10
C SER A 16 13.40 -26.22 52.47
N GLY A 17 12.82 -25.51 51.50
CA GLY A 17 11.40 -25.18 51.57
C GLY A 17 11.02 -23.82 51.03
N ARG A 18 10.61 -23.80 49.76
CA ARG A 18 9.22 -23.51 49.33
C ARG A 18 9.26 -23.08 47.87
N GLY A 19 8.76 -23.97 47.02
CA GLY A 19 8.39 -23.64 45.66
C GLY A 19 7.37 -22.51 45.67
N GLY A 20 7.82 -21.31 45.36
CA GLY A 20 6.97 -20.32 44.73
C GLY A 20 7.00 -20.61 43.24
N GLN A 21 5.94 -21.21 42.71
CA GLN A 21 5.66 -21.12 41.28
C GLN A 21 5.48 -19.63 40.95
N ARG A 22 6.57 -18.97 40.55
CA ARG A 22 6.47 -17.74 39.78
C ARG A 22 5.94 -18.19 38.44
N ASN A 23 4.67 -17.92 38.21
CA ASN A 23 4.04 -18.03 36.91
C ASN A 23 4.68 -16.94 36.03
N THR A 24 5.88 -17.23 35.51
CA THR A 24 6.49 -16.39 34.50
C THR A 24 5.77 -16.73 33.21
N ASN A 25 4.79 -15.89 32.85
CA ASN A 25 4.35 -15.75 31.46
C ASN A 25 5.60 -15.33 30.66
N THR A 26 6.45 -16.30 30.35
CA THR A 26 7.61 -16.10 29.50
C THR A 26 7.04 -15.97 28.10
N VAL A 27 7.14 -14.75 27.56
CA VAL A 27 6.81 -14.50 26.16
C VAL A 27 7.67 -15.47 25.34
N ASP A 28 7.01 -16.33 24.57
CA ASP A 28 7.67 -17.30 23.71
C ASP A 28 8.23 -16.58 22.48
N TYR A 29 9.38 -15.93 22.67
CA TYR A 29 10.08 -15.17 21.63
C TYR A 29 10.40 -16.04 20.41
N GLU A 30 10.70 -17.32 20.62
CA GLU A 30 11.03 -18.26 19.53
C GLU A 30 9.83 -18.50 18.62
N LYS A 31 8.63 -18.70 19.19
CA LYS A 31 7.39 -18.77 18.42
C LYS A 31 7.14 -17.51 17.59
N TYR A 32 7.35 -16.32 18.15
CA TYR A 32 7.14 -15.06 17.41
C TYR A 32 8.18 -14.87 16.31
N CYS A 33 9.46 -15.19 16.56
CA CYS A 33 10.51 -15.19 15.54
C CYS A 33 10.15 -16.12 14.37
N ASN A 34 9.72 -17.34 14.67
CA ASN A 34 9.28 -18.31 13.65
C ASN A 34 8.07 -17.81 12.85
N LEU A 35 7.13 -17.13 13.50
CA LEU A 35 5.98 -16.55 12.82
C LEU A 35 6.39 -15.39 11.89
N ILE A 36 7.28 -14.51 12.34
CA ILE A 36 7.80 -13.40 11.52
C ILE A 36 8.52 -13.95 10.29
N LEU A 37 9.36 -14.97 10.44
CA LEU A 37 10.06 -15.60 9.32
C LEU A 37 9.09 -16.19 8.29
N LYS A 38 8.02 -16.87 8.74
CA LYS A 38 6.98 -17.37 7.84
C LYS A 38 6.25 -16.25 7.11
N VAL A 39 5.96 -15.14 7.78
CA VAL A 39 5.32 -13.98 7.14
C VAL A 39 6.25 -13.38 6.08
N ILE A 40 7.55 -13.25 6.36
CA ILE A 40 8.53 -12.77 5.38
C ILE A 40 8.55 -13.67 4.15
N ASP A 41 8.65 -14.99 4.34
CA ASP A 41 8.68 -15.98 3.26
C ASP A 41 7.40 -15.95 2.40
N GLU A 42 6.23 -15.84 3.03
CA GLU A 42 4.95 -15.70 2.35
C GLU A 42 4.86 -14.38 1.55
N PHE A 43 5.42 -13.29 2.07
CA PHE A 43 5.51 -12.03 1.33
C PHE A 43 6.44 -12.16 0.12
N ASP A 44 7.64 -12.70 0.31
CA ASP A 44 8.61 -12.88 -0.75
C ASP A 44 8.10 -13.79 -1.88
N THR A 45 7.32 -14.82 -1.51
CA THR A 45 6.71 -15.76 -2.45
C THR A 45 5.51 -15.15 -3.16
N ARG A 46 4.59 -14.47 -2.45
CA ARG A 46 3.40 -13.88 -3.06
C ARG A 46 3.69 -12.69 -3.96
N PHE A 47 4.74 -11.93 -3.68
CA PHE A 47 5.12 -10.72 -4.42
C PHE A 47 6.42 -10.93 -5.22
N CYS A 48 6.70 -12.16 -5.64
CA CYS A 48 7.90 -12.45 -6.43
C CYS A 48 7.87 -11.78 -7.80
N ASP A 49 6.69 -11.65 -8.40
CA ASP A 49 6.39 -10.93 -9.64
C ASP A 49 6.71 -9.43 -9.56
N PHE A 50 6.50 -8.79 -8.41
CA PHE A 50 6.90 -7.39 -8.19
C PHE A 50 8.42 -7.18 -8.31
N LYS A 51 9.21 -8.23 -8.09
CA LYS A 51 10.67 -8.16 -8.28
C LYS A 51 11.03 -8.06 -9.76
N GLU A 52 10.23 -8.67 -10.64
CA GLU A 52 10.40 -8.60 -12.10
C GLU A 52 9.99 -7.22 -12.64
N GLU A 53 8.96 -6.61 -12.06
CA GLU A 53 8.49 -5.26 -12.43
C GLU A 53 9.29 -4.11 -11.78
N LYS A 54 10.32 -4.43 -10.99
CA LYS A 54 11.11 -3.45 -10.24
C LYS A 54 11.64 -2.32 -11.14
N ASN A 55 12.21 -2.66 -12.29
CA ASN A 55 12.79 -1.66 -13.19
C ASN A 55 11.71 -0.75 -13.81
N GLU A 56 10.54 -1.30 -14.11
CA GLU A 56 9.42 -0.52 -14.63
C GLU A 56 8.86 0.42 -13.55
N LEU A 57 8.75 -0.06 -12.30
CA LEU A 57 8.36 0.77 -11.16
C LEU A 57 9.40 1.85 -10.85
N ASP A 58 10.69 1.54 -10.93
CA ASP A 58 11.77 2.50 -10.72
C ASP A 58 11.83 3.53 -11.87
N LEU A 59 11.51 3.14 -13.10
CA LEU A 59 11.38 4.08 -14.23
C LEU A 59 10.24 5.08 -13.99
N PHE A 60 9.11 4.59 -13.47
CA PHE A 60 7.96 5.42 -13.13
C PHE A 60 8.22 6.36 -11.95
N SER A 61 8.77 5.83 -10.86
CA SER A 61 8.88 6.54 -9.57
C SER A 61 10.16 7.36 -9.43
N HIS A 62 11.26 6.92 -10.06
CA HIS A 62 12.59 7.49 -9.95
C HIS A 62 13.25 7.76 -11.32
N PRO A 63 12.58 8.45 -12.26
CA PRO A 63 13.09 8.64 -13.62
C PRO A 63 14.43 9.39 -13.68
N PHE A 64 14.75 10.21 -12.68
CA PHE A 64 16.02 10.94 -12.59
C PHE A 64 17.19 10.16 -11.97
N SER A 65 16.94 8.98 -11.40
CA SER A 65 17.94 8.18 -10.67
C SER A 65 18.13 6.77 -11.25
N ILE A 66 17.17 6.27 -12.03
CA ILE A 66 17.30 4.98 -12.69
C ILE A 66 18.41 5.00 -13.75
N LYS A 67 19.13 3.88 -13.85
CA LYS A 67 20.18 3.67 -14.84
C LYS A 67 19.58 3.43 -16.21
N VAL A 68 20.03 4.17 -17.22
CA VAL A 68 19.52 4.08 -18.59
C VAL A 68 19.69 2.68 -19.17
N GLU A 69 20.78 1.99 -18.83
CA GLU A 69 21.06 0.62 -19.28
C GLU A 69 20.11 -0.45 -18.68
N THR A 70 19.31 -0.10 -17.66
CA THR A 70 18.38 -1.03 -17.01
C THR A 70 16.97 -0.97 -17.58
N VAL A 71 16.69 -0.03 -18.48
CA VAL A 71 15.37 0.17 -19.08
C VAL A 71 15.35 -0.31 -20.54
N ARG A 72 14.15 -0.62 -21.03
CA ARG A 72 13.92 -1.02 -22.43
C ARG A 72 14.37 0.09 -23.39
N ASP A 73 14.89 -0.30 -24.55
CA ASP A 73 15.47 0.60 -25.56
C ASP A 73 14.53 1.74 -25.99
N GLU A 74 13.22 1.47 -26.02
CA GLU A 74 12.18 2.46 -26.36
C GLU A 74 12.17 3.69 -25.44
N PHE A 75 12.67 3.57 -24.20
CA PHE A 75 12.73 4.67 -23.24
C PHE A 75 14.08 5.37 -23.18
N GLN A 76 15.16 4.73 -23.66
CA GLN A 76 16.52 5.18 -23.33
C GLN A 76 16.79 6.60 -23.83
N MET A 77 16.37 6.94 -25.05
CA MET A 77 16.55 8.29 -25.60
C MET A 77 15.78 9.35 -24.81
N GLU A 78 14.48 9.13 -24.58
CA GLU A 78 13.66 10.05 -23.79
C GLU A 78 14.19 10.21 -22.36
N LEU A 79 14.67 9.12 -21.76
CA LEU A 79 15.21 9.10 -20.41
C LEU A 79 16.53 9.88 -20.32
N ILE A 80 17.42 9.74 -21.31
CA ILE A 80 18.66 10.53 -21.38
C ILE A 80 18.34 12.02 -21.48
N GLU A 81 17.39 12.40 -22.33
CA GLU A 81 16.96 13.80 -22.47
C GLU A 81 16.36 14.34 -21.17
N LEU A 82 15.48 13.55 -20.54
CA LEU A 82 14.86 13.89 -19.26
C LEU A 82 15.91 14.08 -18.16
N GLN A 83 16.86 13.15 -18.02
CA GLN A 83 17.89 13.20 -16.97
C GLN A 83 18.87 14.37 -17.14
N ASN A 84 19.05 14.84 -18.37
CA ASN A 84 19.86 16.02 -18.69
C ASN A 84 19.09 17.35 -18.56
N ASN A 85 17.76 17.31 -18.44
CA ASN A 85 16.93 18.49 -18.27
C ASN A 85 16.96 18.98 -16.81
N LYS A 86 17.71 20.05 -16.56
CA LYS A 86 17.87 20.63 -15.22
C LYS A 86 16.57 21.20 -14.65
N ASP A 87 15.77 21.87 -15.49
CA ASP A 87 14.52 22.50 -15.06
C ASP A 87 13.51 21.45 -14.58
N LEU A 88 13.37 20.36 -15.34
CA LEU A 88 12.52 19.23 -14.94
C LEU A 88 13.05 18.50 -13.71
N LYS A 89 14.38 18.38 -13.59
CA LYS A 89 15.02 17.77 -12.41
C LYS A 89 14.84 18.59 -11.14
N ASP A 90 14.85 19.91 -11.26
CA ASP A 90 14.57 20.80 -10.14
C ASP A 90 13.08 20.78 -9.79
N ALA A 91 12.19 20.84 -10.78
CA ALA A 91 10.75 20.69 -10.54
C ALA A 91 10.41 19.37 -9.82
N TYR A 92 11.04 18.25 -10.19
CA TYR A 92 10.85 16.94 -9.55
C TYR A 92 11.13 16.93 -8.04
N LYS A 93 11.99 17.83 -7.54
CA LYS A 93 12.26 17.92 -6.09
C LYS A 93 11.15 18.63 -5.33
N ASP A 94 10.40 19.49 -6.01
CA ASP A 94 9.46 20.43 -5.41
C ASP A 94 7.99 20.06 -5.64
N VAL A 95 7.69 19.18 -6.61
CA VAL A 95 6.31 18.81 -6.98
C VAL A 95 6.05 17.32 -6.82
N GLU A 96 4.78 16.97 -6.59
CA GLU A 96 4.33 15.58 -6.60
C GLU A 96 4.50 14.95 -7.99
N LEU A 97 4.78 13.64 -8.03
CA LEU A 97 5.03 12.90 -9.27
C LEU A 97 3.93 13.09 -10.31
N LEU A 98 2.66 13.03 -9.90
CA LEU A 98 1.52 13.22 -10.81
C LEU A 98 1.51 14.62 -11.42
N GLU A 99 1.83 15.64 -10.65
CA GLU A 99 1.87 17.03 -11.13
C GLU A 99 3.06 17.23 -12.09
N LEU A 100 4.20 16.58 -11.84
CA LEU A 100 5.33 16.57 -12.77
C LEU A 100 4.90 16.08 -14.16
N TYR A 101 4.31 14.88 -14.24
CA TYR A 101 3.90 14.27 -15.50
C TYR A 101 2.75 15.02 -16.19
N LYS A 102 1.89 15.69 -15.42
CA LYS A 102 0.72 16.40 -15.96
C LYS A 102 1.05 17.80 -16.47
N LYS A 103 1.92 18.54 -15.78
CA LYS A 103 2.12 19.97 -16.01
C LYS A 103 3.48 20.31 -16.62
N TYR A 104 4.52 19.54 -16.30
CA TYR A 104 5.89 19.88 -16.68
C TYR A 104 6.43 18.98 -17.81
N MET A 105 6.05 17.70 -17.84
CA MET A 105 6.43 16.79 -18.92
C MET A 105 5.65 17.11 -20.20
N ASN A 106 6.39 17.39 -21.28
CA ASN A 106 5.80 17.52 -22.62
C ASN A 106 5.60 16.13 -23.23
N ILE A 107 4.35 15.75 -23.48
CA ILE A 107 3.99 14.44 -24.05
C ILE A 107 4.51 14.22 -25.47
N GLU A 108 4.74 15.28 -26.25
CA GLU A 108 5.29 15.19 -27.60
C GLU A 108 6.80 14.86 -27.59
N VAL A 109 7.49 15.22 -26.50
CA VAL A 109 8.92 14.97 -26.33
C VAL A 109 9.15 13.64 -25.60
N TYR A 110 8.40 13.40 -24.51
CA TYR A 110 8.55 12.23 -23.65
C TYR A 110 7.37 11.26 -23.80
N THR A 111 7.04 10.91 -25.04
CA THR A 111 5.82 10.14 -25.36
C THR A 111 5.78 8.79 -24.65
N HIS A 112 6.85 8.01 -24.69
CA HIS A 112 6.91 6.67 -24.10
C HIS A 112 6.90 6.77 -22.58
N LEU A 113 7.68 7.67 -21.99
CA LEU A 113 7.72 7.89 -20.54
C LEU A 113 6.38 8.38 -19.98
N CYS A 114 5.69 9.29 -20.68
CA CYS A 114 4.39 9.79 -20.24
C CYS A 114 3.32 8.69 -20.32
N LYS A 115 3.27 7.92 -21.41
CA LYS A 115 2.35 6.78 -21.54
C LYS A 115 2.60 5.72 -20.47
N HIS A 116 3.86 5.41 -20.22
CA HIS A 116 4.28 4.50 -19.16
C HIS A 116 3.76 4.99 -17.79
N ALA A 117 4.02 6.24 -17.44
CA ALA A 117 3.57 6.78 -16.16
C ALA A 117 2.04 6.79 -16.02
N MET A 118 1.30 7.11 -17.08
CA MET A 118 -0.17 7.06 -17.07
C MET A 118 -0.70 5.65 -16.80
N LYS A 119 -0.05 4.60 -17.33
CA LYS A 119 -0.39 3.20 -17.04
C LYS A 119 -0.27 2.94 -15.53
N TYR A 120 0.83 3.35 -14.91
CA TYR A 120 1.06 3.14 -13.47
C TYR A 120 0.14 3.96 -12.58
N PHE A 121 -0.10 5.25 -12.90
CA PHE A 121 -1.10 6.04 -12.19
C PHE A 121 -2.50 5.40 -12.23
N SER A 122 -2.86 4.76 -13.34
CA SER A 122 -4.16 4.08 -13.48
C SER A 122 -4.26 2.81 -12.62
N LEU A 123 -3.16 2.08 -12.42
CA LEU A 123 -3.10 0.91 -11.52
C LEU A 123 -3.36 1.32 -10.06
N PHE A 124 -2.70 2.39 -9.59
CA PHE A 124 -2.92 2.89 -8.22
C PHE A 124 -4.29 3.55 -8.06
N GLY A 125 -4.76 4.30 -9.07
CA GLY A 125 -6.08 4.91 -9.06
C GLY A 125 -7.21 3.89 -9.00
N SER A 126 -7.12 2.82 -9.80
CA SER A 126 -8.11 1.74 -9.80
C SER A 126 -8.13 0.97 -8.48
N THR A 127 -6.97 0.73 -7.86
CA THR A 127 -6.89 0.07 -6.55
C THR A 127 -7.61 0.89 -5.48
N TYR A 128 -7.35 2.21 -5.40
CA TYR A 128 -8.05 3.11 -4.49
C TYR A 128 -9.57 3.12 -4.75
N ILE A 129 -9.98 3.18 -6.03
CA ILE A 129 -11.41 3.12 -6.38
C ILE A 129 -12.03 1.79 -5.96
N CYS A 130 -11.34 0.67 -6.15
CA CYS A 130 -11.79 -0.66 -5.71
C CYS A 130 -11.91 -0.74 -4.18
N GLU A 131 -10.93 -0.24 -3.43
CA GLU A 131 -10.97 -0.21 -1.95
C GLU A 131 -12.13 0.65 -1.43
N GLN A 132 -12.33 1.83 -2.02
CA GLN A 132 -13.47 2.70 -1.72
C GLN A 132 -14.79 2.01 -2.06
N PHE A 133 -14.86 1.35 -3.21
CA PHE A 133 -16.04 0.60 -3.65
C PHE A 133 -16.38 -0.55 -2.69
N PHE A 134 -15.40 -1.37 -2.28
CA PHE A 134 -15.61 -2.45 -1.32
C PHE A 134 -15.99 -1.93 0.07
N SER A 135 -15.40 -0.82 0.50
CA SER A 135 -15.76 -0.17 1.77
C SER A 135 -17.22 0.30 1.76
N ARG A 136 -17.65 0.97 0.67
CA ARG A 136 -19.04 1.37 0.45
C ARG A 136 -19.97 0.16 0.38
N MET A 137 -19.56 -0.92 -0.31
CA MET A 137 -20.33 -2.16 -0.38
C MET A 137 -20.54 -2.81 0.99
N LYS A 138 -19.48 -2.86 1.81
CA LYS A 138 -19.56 -3.38 3.18
C LYS A 138 -20.60 -2.60 4.00
N HIS A 139 -20.61 -1.27 3.87
CA HIS A 139 -21.58 -0.40 4.53
C HIS A 139 -23.01 -0.60 3.99
N VAL A 140 -23.21 -0.65 2.67
CA VAL A 140 -24.53 -0.89 2.05
C VAL A 140 -25.10 -2.25 2.49
N LYS A 141 -24.27 -3.31 2.49
CA LYS A 141 -24.67 -4.64 2.95
C LYS A 141 -24.94 -4.72 4.45
N SER A 142 -24.23 -3.95 5.30
CA SER A 142 -24.47 -3.95 6.75
C SER A 142 -25.75 -3.21 7.14
N GLU A 143 -26.01 -2.06 6.52
CA GLU A 143 -27.17 -1.22 6.84
C GLU A 143 -28.48 -1.72 6.20
N GLN A 144 -28.42 -2.26 4.98
CA GLN A 144 -29.62 -2.62 4.19
C GLN A 144 -29.90 -4.14 4.15
N ARG A 145 -29.37 -4.87 5.15
CA ARG A 145 -29.20 -6.33 5.20
C ARG A 145 -30.47 -7.16 4.96
N HIS A 146 -31.66 -6.57 5.10
CA HIS A 146 -32.94 -7.30 5.10
C HIS A 146 -33.70 -7.31 3.77
N ARG A 147 -33.35 -6.50 2.74
CA ARG A 147 -34.26 -6.30 1.58
C ARG A 147 -33.65 -6.13 0.19
N LEU A 148 -32.32 -6.15 0.02
CA LEU A 148 -31.73 -5.96 -1.32
C LEU A 148 -31.64 -7.28 -2.09
N LYS A 149 -32.23 -7.31 -3.29
CA LYS A 149 -31.88 -8.25 -4.37
C LYS A 149 -30.61 -7.76 -5.07
N ASP A 150 -29.89 -8.65 -5.75
CA ASP A 150 -28.57 -8.38 -6.35
C ASP A 150 -28.57 -7.22 -7.37
N GLU A 151 -29.68 -7.04 -8.11
CA GLU A 151 -29.90 -5.89 -9.00
C GLU A 151 -29.86 -4.55 -8.25
N HIS A 152 -30.54 -4.46 -7.09
CA HIS A 152 -30.60 -3.22 -6.30
C HIS A 152 -29.26 -2.88 -5.64
N LEU A 153 -28.44 -3.89 -5.34
CA LEU A 153 -27.10 -3.68 -4.82
C LEU A 153 -26.22 -3.01 -5.88
N THR A 154 -26.30 -3.47 -7.13
CA THR A 154 -25.53 -2.92 -8.26
C THR A 154 -25.85 -1.45 -8.48
N ASP A 155 -27.14 -1.09 -8.53
CA ASP A 155 -27.57 0.31 -8.70
C ASP A 155 -27.15 1.19 -7.52
N THR A 156 -27.31 0.70 -6.30
CA THR A 156 -26.92 1.44 -5.07
C THR A 156 -25.42 1.69 -5.02
N LEU A 157 -24.61 0.69 -5.40
CA LEU A 157 -23.16 0.82 -5.48
C LEU A 157 -22.72 1.80 -6.56
N ARG A 158 -23.39 1.78 -7.72
CA ARG A 158 -23.14 2.70 -8.82
C ARG A 158 -23.44 4.14 -8.42
N ILE A 159 -24.56 4.39 -7.75
CA ILE A 159 -24.90 5.74 -7.24
C ILE A 159 -23.91 6.18 -6.17
N SER A 160 -23.64 5.31 -5.20
CA SER A 160 -22.76 5.67 -4.08
C SER A 160 -21.31 5.87 -4.49
N SER A 161 -20.81 5.22 -5.54
CA SER A 161 -19.42 5.34 -5.99
C SER A 161 -19.22 6.37 -7.11
N SER A 162 -20.32 6.94 -7.63
CA SER A 162 -20.29 7.92 -8.71
C SER A 162 -20.20 9.34 -8.16
N THR A 163 -19.36 10.17 -8.80
CA THR A 163 -19.34 11.64 -8.64
C THR A 163 -20.32 12.36 -9.57
N ILE A 164 -20.99 11.62 -10.46
CA ILE A 164 -22.03 12.16 -11.36
C ILE A 164 -23.22 12.57 -10.50
N LYS A 165 -23.59 13.86 -10.58
CA LYS A 165 -24.78 14.38 -9.91
C LYS A 165 -26.03 13.81 -10.57
N ALA A 166 -26.98 13.35 -9.75
CA ALA A 166 -28.29 12.95 -10.26
C ALA A 166 -29.00 14.18 -10.84
N ASP A 167 -29.57 14.03 -12.03
CA ASP A 167 -30.46 15.03 -12.63
C ASP A 167 -31.85 14.88 -12.00
N ILE A 168 -32.01 15.51 -10.82
CA ILE A 168 -33.23 15.45 -10.02
C ILE A 168 -34.38 16.13 -10.77
N ASP A 169 -34.11 17.18 -11.54
CA ASP A 169 -35.14 17.93 -12.27
C ASP A 169 -35.76 17.07 -13.37
N GLN A 170 -34.94 16.35 -14.13
CA GLN A 170 -35.43 15.42 -15.14
C GLN A 170 -36.16 14.22 -14.49
N LEU A 171 -35.67 13.72 -13.35
CA LEU A 171 -36.33 12.66 -12.61
C LEU A 171 -37.72 13.07 -12.10
N CYS A 172 -37.84 14.29 -11.57
CA CYS A 172 -39.10 14.87 -11.09
C CYS A 172 -40.11 15.06 -12.23
N LYS A 173 -39.66 15.51 -13.41
CA LYS A 173 -40.53 15.66 -14.61
C LYS A 173 -41.09 14.33 -15.10
N ASN A 174 -40.31 13.26 -14.99
CA ASN A 174 -40.70 11.93 -15.46
C ASN A 174 -41.52 11.14 -14.44
N LYS A 175 -41.63 11.61 -13.19
CA LYS A 175 -42.38 10.93 -12.15
C LYS A 175 -43.86 11.31 -12.21
N GLN A 176 -44.71 10.32 -12.49
CA GLN A 176 -46.15 10.49 -12.43
C GLN A 176 -46.59 10.56 -10.95
N CYS A 177 -46.97 11.74 -10.48
CA CYS A 177 -47.50 11.92 -9.14
C CYS A 177 -48.86 11.23 -9.04
N GLN A 178 -48.95 10.19 -8.21
CA GLN A 178 -50.23 9.60 -7.82
C GLN A 178 -50.93 10.62 -6.93
N VAL A 179 -52.00 11.22 -7.44
CA VAL A 179 -52.83 12.14 -6.66
C VAL A 179 -53.73 11.27 -5.79
N SER A 180 -53.56 11.37 -4.47
CA SER A 180 -54.46 10.71 -3.53
C SER A 180 -55.88 11.28 -3.69
N HIS A 181 -56.88 10.40 -3.71
CA HIS A 181 -58.30 10.76 -3.70
C HIS A 181 -58.76 11.26 -2.33
#